data_AF-A0A3S1K090-F1
#
_entry.id   AF-A0A3S1K090-F1
#
_cell.length_a   1.000
_cell.length_b   1.000
_cell.length_c   1.000
_cell.angle_alpha   90.00
_cell.angle_beta   90.00
_cell.angle_gamma   90.00
#
_symmetry.space_group_name_H-M   'P 1'
#
loop_
_entity.id
_entity.type
_entity.pdbx_description
1 polymer ?
#
loop_
_entity_poly.entity_id
_entity_poly.type
_entity_poly.pdbx_seq_one_letter_code
_entity_poly.pdbx_strand_id
1 'polypeptide(L)' 'AKVAEALKNGEPISTVVGPVTFDEKGDLKNVSYDINQWHDGKYAPIQP' A
#
# COMPACT_ATOMS: atom_id res chain seq x y z
N ALA A 1 -8.08 -20.85 -6.86
CA ALA A 1 -6.97 -20.21 -7.62
C ALA A 1 -7.42 -19.00 -8.44
N LYS A 2 -8.54 -19.05 -9.17
CA LYS A 2 -9.02 -17.97 -10.05
C LYS A 2 -9.06 -16.56 -9.46
N VAL A 3 -9.44 -16.42 -8.19
CA VAL A 3 -9.41 -15.12 -7.51
C VAL A 3 -7.98 -14.59 -7.36
N ALA A 4 -7.03 -15.43 -6.94
CA ALA A 4 -5.62 -15.02 -6.83
C ALA A 4 -5.00 -14.73 -8.20
N GLU A 5 -5.35 -15.50 -9.23
CA GLU A 5 -4.94 -15.21 -10.63
C GLU A 5 -5.45 -13.83 -11.07
N ALA A 6 -6.72 -13.51 -10.79
CA ALA A 6 -7.30 -12.22 -11.14
C ALA A 6 -6.63 -11.05 -10.38
N LEU A 7 -6.27 -11.23 -9.12
CA LEU A 7 -5.56 -10.20 -8.33
C LEU A 7 -4.12 -9.98 -8.80
N LYS A 8 -3.48 -11.01 -9.37
CA LYS A 8 -2.07 -10.98 -9.80
C LYS A 8 -1.90 -10.77 -11.31
N ASN A 9 -2.94 -10.36 -12.03
CA ASN A 9 -2.91 -10.19 -13.49
C ASN A 9 -2.20 -8.89 -13.95
N GLY A 10 -1.74 -8.06 -13.02
CA GLY A 10 -1.04 -6.80 -13.30
C GLY A 10 -1.95 -5.59 -13.49
N GLU A 11 -3.27 -5.78 -13.54
CA GLU A 11 -4.23 -4.67 -13.66
C GLU A 11 -4.38 -3.94 -12.31
N PRO A 12 -4.44 -2.59 -12.31
CA PRO A 12 -4.67 -1.84 -11.08
C PRO A 12 -6.06 -2.09 -10.48
N ILE A 13 -6.10 -2.33 -9.17
CA ILE A 13 -7.33 -2.51 -8.41
C ILE A 13 -7.64 -1.22 -7.66
N SER A 14 -8.84 -0.67 -7.85
CA SER A 14 -9.28 0.54 -7.16
C SER A 14 -9.57 0.26 -5.68
N THR A 15 -8.95 1.04 -4.80
CA THR A 15 -9.15 0.96 -3.34
C THR A 15 -9.21 2.36 -2.72
N VAL A 16 -9.52 2.43 -1.43
CA VAL A 16 -9.56 3.71 -0.68
C VAL A 16 -8.18 4.39 -0.56
N VAL A 17 -7.09 3.62 -0.61
CA VAL A 17 -5.71 4.15 -0.57
C VAL A 17 -5.15 4.45 -1.96
N GLY A 18 -6.00 4.36 -3.00
CA GLY A 18 -5.62 4.52 -4.40
C GLY A 18 -5.52 3.19 -5.14
N PRO A 19 -5.14 3.23 -6.44
CA PRO A 19 -4.97 2.04 -7.25
C PRO A 19 -3.75 1.22 -6.79
N VAL A 20 -3.92 -0.10 -6.64
CA VAL A 20 -2.86 -1.02 -6.23
C VAL A 20 -2.62 -2.12 -7.24
N THR A 21 -1.40 -2.63 -7.31
CA THR A 21 -1.05 -3.84 -8.07
C THR A 21 -0.19 -4.76 -7.21
N PHE A 22 -0.29 -6.07 -7.44
CA PHE A 22 0.43 -7.09 -6.68
C PHE A 22 1.59 -7.68 -7.49
N ASP A 23 2.65 -8.10 -6.80
CA ASP A 23 3.71 -8.92 -7.38
C ASP A 23 3.40 -10.43 -7.30
N GLU A 24 4.34 -11.26 -7.73
CA GLU A 24 4.18 -12.72 -7.74
C GLU A 24 4.01 -13.31 -6.34
N LYS A 25 4.65 -12.71 -5.33
CA LYS A 25 4.54 -13.12 -3.92
C LYS A 25 3.20 -12.68 -3.32
N GLY A 26 2.61 -11.62 -3.87
CA GLY A 26 1.38 -11.00 -3.38
C GLY A 26 1.63 -9.71 -2.61
N ASP A 27 2.83 -9.16 -2.67
CA ASP A 27 3.16 -7.87 -2.09
C ASP A 27 2.69 -6.73 -3.00
N LEU A 28 2.42 -5.56 -2.42
CA LEU A 28 2.09 -4.36 -3.17
C LEU A 28 3.32 -3.87 -3.96
N LYS A 29 3.13 -3.53 -5.23
CA LYS A 29 4.16 -2.81 -6.01
C LYS A 29 4.14 -1.32 -5.66
N ASN A 30 5.31 -0.68 -5.78
CA ASN A 30 5.49 0.78 -5.60
C ASN A 30 5.03 1.31 -4.24
N VAL A 31 5.27 0.56 -3.16
CA VAL A 31 4.97 1.00 -1.80
C VAL A 31 5.81 2.22 -1.43
N SER A 32 5.15 3.23 -0.85
CA SER A 32 5.81 4.37 -0.21
C SER A 32 5.51 4.35 1.28
N TYR A 33 6.47 4.82 2.07
CA TYR A 33 6.36 4.89 3.53
C TYR A 33 6.65 6.31 3.99
N ASP A 34 5.79 6.80 4.88
CA ASP A 34 6.02 8.05 5.61
C ASP A 34 6.65 7.74 6.98
N ILE A 35 7.52 8.64 7.43
CA ILE A 35 8.02 8.62 8.81
C ILE A 35 7.18 9.58 9.64
N ASN A 36 6.47 9.04 10.63
CA ASN A 36 5.68 9.80 11.57
C ASN A 36 6.29 9.75 12.98
N GLN A 37 6.22 10.85 13.71
CA GLN A 37 6.58 10.94 15.12
C GLN A 37 5.32 10.96 15.98
N TRP A 38 5.35 10.24 17.11
CA TRP A 38 4.32 10.31 18.14
C TRP A 38 4.69 11.34 19.21
N HIS A 39 3.80 12.29 19.46
CA HIS A 39 3.98 13.35 20.45
C HIS A 39 2.61 13.85 20.94
N ASP A 40 2.50 14.14 22.24
CA ASP A 40 1.29 14.69 22.87
C ASP A 40 -0.03 13.97 22.50
N GLY A 41 0.01 12.64 22.47
CA GLY A 41 -1.17 11.81 22.21
C GLY A 41 -1.57 11.70 20.73
N LYS A 42 -0.78 12.23 19.80
CA LYS A 42 -1.06 12.18 18.35
C LYS A 42 0.18 11.77 17.56
N TYR A 43 -0.02 11.27 16.34
CA TYR A 43 1.05 11.12 15.36
C TYR A 43 0.98 12.25 14.33
N ALA A 44 2.14 12.66 13.82
CA ALA A 44 2.27 13.60 12.71
C ALA A 44 3.55 13.28 11.91
N PRO A 45 3.69 13.78 10.67
CA PRO A 45 4.94 13.68 9.92
C PRO A 45 6.12 14.23 10.73
N ILE A 46 7.27 13.57 10.65
CA ILE A 46 8.48 14.08 11.29
C ILE A 46 8.82 15.47 10.72
N GLN A 47 9.00 16.45 11.61
CA GLN A 47 9.46 17.77 11.21
C GLN A 47 11.01 17.80 11.25
N PRO A 48 11.67 18.55 10.35
CA PRO A 48 13.12 18.75 10.39
C PRO A 48 13.63 19.30 11.72
#